data_AF-A0A841HZN3-F1
#
_entry.id   AF-A0A841HZN3-F1
#
_cell.length_a   1.000
_cell.length_b   1.000
_cell.length_c   1.000
_cell.angle_alpha   90.00
_cell.angle_beta   90.00
_cell.angle_gamma   90.00
#
_symmetry.space_group_name_H-M   'P 1'
#
loop_
_entity.id
_entity.type
_entity.pdbx_description
1 polymer ?
#
loop_
_entity_poly.entity_id
_entity_poly.type
_entity_poly.pdbx_seq_one_letter_code
_entity_poly.pdbx_strand_id
1 'polypeptide(L)'
;MKRVLVLFALLTTLAVAAPAPQDIRTTLTVQQVVVQGGKESYQPADGPIKRGTLLEYRLIVRNASSEALGPGALALELPWPRDLELLGVTTVSSPYRVSLSYSADGARYSTTKPKVVKFVRLRVQQRVDAGTTLVVRFRARAL
;
A
#
# COMPACT_ATOMS: atom_id res chain seq x y z
N MET A 1 24.68 -32.15 -50.74
CA MET A 1 24.92 -31.23 -49.59
C MET A 1 23.65 -30.43 -49.34
N LYS A 2 22.83 -30.82 -48.35
CA LYS A 2 21.56 -30.15 -48.02
C LYS A 2 21.85 -28.97 -47.09
N ARG A 3 21.60 -27.74 -47.55
CA ARG A 3 21.67 -26.53 -46.72
C ARG A 3 20.39 -26.45 -45.88
N VAL A 4 20.50 -26.72 -44.58
CA VAL A 4 19.44 -26.44 -43.61
C VAL A 4 19.50 -24.95 -43.31
N LEU A 5 18.50 -24.22 -43.78
CA LEU A 5 18.28 -22.82 -43.43
C LEU A 5 17.63 -22.78 -42.04
N VAL A 6 18.42 -22.53 -41.00
CA VAL A 6 17.89 -22.29 -39.65
C VAL A 6 17.34 -20.87 -39.62
N LEU A 7 16.01 -20.75 -39.74
CA LEU A 7 15.29 -19.51 -39.59
C LEU A 7 15.31 -19.13 -38.10
N PHE A 8 16.20 -18.22 -37.71
CA PHE A 8 16.19 -17.60 -36.38
C PHE A 8 14.98 -16.66 -36.31
N ALA A 9 13.87 -17.17 -35.75
CA ALA A 9 12.75 -16.33 -35.34
C ALA A 9 13.22 -15.46 -34.17
N LEU A 10 13.54 -14.20 -34.47
CA LEU A 10 13.83 -13.16 -33.48
C LEU A 10 12.54 -12.91 -32.69
N LEU A 11 12.36 -13.58 -31.54
CA LEU A 11 11.35 -13.18 -30.56
C LEU A 11 11.81 -11.86 -29.93
N THR A 12 11.37 -10.73 -30.49
CA THR A 12 11.42 -9.46 -29.78
C THR A 12 10.37 -9.49 -28.67
N THR A 13 10.77 -9.92 -27.48
CA THR A 13 9.98 -9.68 -26.26
C THR A 13 9.97 -8.17 -26.02
N LEU A 14 8.85 -7.51 -26.33
CA LEU A 14 8.58 -6.14 -25.89
C LEU A 14 8.57 -6.16 -24.35
N ALA A 15 9.69 -5.78 -23.74
CA ALA A 15 9.72 -5.45 -22.32
C ALA A 15 8.89 -4.18 -22.16
N VAL A 16 7.64 -4.33 -21.71
CA VAL A 16 6.85 -3.19 -21.22
C VAL A 16 7.66 -2.58 -20.08
N ALA A 17 8.15 -1.36 -20.30
CA ALA A 17 8.90 -0.64 -19.28
C ALA A 17 8.01 -0.53 -18.03
N ALA A 18 8.57 -0.75 -16.84
CA ALA A 18 7.82 -0.46 -15.63
C ALA A 18 7.47 1.04 -15.65
N PRO A 19 6.22 1.43 -15.35
CA PRO A 19 5.82 2.83 -15.40
C PRO A 19 6.70 3.65 -14.46
N ALA A 20 6.99 4.89 -14.87
CA ALA A 20 7.87 5.74 -14.11
C ALA A 20 7.23 6.07 -12.74
N PRO A 21 8.00 6.16 -11.64
CA PRO A 21 7.46 6.45 -10.31
C PRO A 21 6.57 7.70 -10.24
N GLN A 22 6.81 8.68 -11.13
CA GLN A 22 6.04 9.92 -11.26
C GLN A 22 4.57 9.74 -11.70
N ASP A 23 4.22 8.58 -12.25
CA ASP A 23 2.85 8.30 -12.73
C ASP A 23 1.94 7.73 -11.63
N ILE A 24 2.51 7.44 -10.46
CA ILE A 24 1.78 6.93 -9.30
C ILE A 24 1.55 8.08 -8.33
N ARG A 25 0.28 8.47 -8.15
CA ARG A 25 -0.12 9.46 -7.14
C ARG A 25 -0.81 8.77 -5.99
N THR A 26 -0.47 9.15 -4.76
CA THR A 26 -1.06 8.57 -3.55
C THR A 26 -1.61 9.68 -2.68
N THR A 27 -2.91 9.67 -2.42
CA THR A 27 -3.51 10.51 -1.39
C THR A 27 -3.66 9.67 -0.14
N LEU A 28 -3.08 10.13 0.97
CA LEU A 28 -3.28 9.53 2.28
C LEU A 28 -4.16 10.45 3.11
N THR A 29 -5.29 9.94 3.57
CA THR A 29 -6.10 10.58 4.60
C THR A 29 -6.08 9.69 5.83
N VAL A 30 -5.85 10.25 7.00
CA VAL A 30 -5.91 9.52 8.27
C VAL A 30 -7.12 10.04 9.04
N GLN A 31 -8.01 9.12 9.42
CA GLN A 31 -9.24 9.43 10.13
C GLN A 31 -9.33 8.60 11.39
N GLN A 32 -9.89 9.19 12.44
CA GLN A 32 -10.37 8.48 13.62
C GLN A 32 -11.76 7.94 13.32
N VAL A 33 -11.98 6.66 13.60
CA VAL A 33 -13.29 6.01 13.54
C VAL A 33 -13.87 6.03 14.95
N VAL A 34 -14.94 6.80 15.13
CA VAL A 34 -15.70 6.88 16.37
C VAL A 34 -16.98 6.09 16.20
N VAL A 35 -17.10 4.99 16.96
CA VAL A 35 -18.29 4.14 16.95
C VAL A 35 -19.20 4.54 18.10
N GLN A 36 -20.39 5.07 17.80
CA GLN A 36 -21.42 5.42 18.79
C GLN A 36 -22.74 4.77 18.39
N GLY A 37 -23.31 3.96 19.28
CA GLY A 37 -24.60 3.29 19.04
C GLY A 37 -24.62 2.39 17.79
N GLY A 38 -23.49 1.75 17.44
CA GLY A 38 -23.37 0.89 16.26
C GLY A 38 -23.17 1.64 14.93
N LYS A 39 -23.06 2.97 14.93
CA LYS A 39 -22.74 3.77 13.75
C LYS A 39 -21.29 4.25 13.79
N GLU A 40 -20.59 4.14 12.66
CA GLU A 40 -19.26 4.70 12.47
C GLU A 40 -19.36 6.18 12.07
N SER A 41 -18.53 7.02 12.68
CA SER A 41 -18.29 8.39 12.23
C SER A 41 -16.78 8.61 12.07
N TYR A 42 -16.41 9.45 11.09
CA TYR A 42 -15.03 9.67 10.70
C TYR A 42 -14.63 11.09 11.05
N GLN A 43 -13.58 11.25 11.85
CA GLN A 43 -13.02 12.55 12.24
C GLN A 43 -11.58 12.64 11.75
N PRO A 44 -11.07 13.80 11.34
CA PRO A 44 -9.65 13.94 11.00
C PRO A 44 -8.76 13.50 12.16
N ALA A 45 -7.66 12.79 11.87
CA ALA A 45 -6.68 12.40 12.89
C ALA A 45 -5.65 13.50 13.18
N ASP A 46 -6.01 14.76 12.94
CA ASP A 46 -5.12 15.92 12.97
C ASP A 46 -4.94 16.49 14.40
N GLY A 47 -5.66 15.91 15.37
CA GLY A 47 -5.62 16.27 16.80
C GLY A 47 -5.18 15.11 17.71
N PRO A 48 -5.07 15.36 19.03
CA PRO A 48 -4.67 14.34 20.00
C PRO A 48 -5.62 13.14 19.94
N ILE A 49 -5.05 11.96 19.63
CA ILE A 49 -5.79 10.71 19.53
C ILE A 49 -5.98 10.14 20.94
N LYS A 50 -7.22 10.03 21.38
CA LYS A 50 -7.54 9.53 22.72
C LYS A 50 -7.27 8.02 22.84
N ARG A 51 -7.00 7.58 24.08
CA ARG A 51 -6.85 6.17 24.42
C ARG A 51 -8.08 5.36 23.98
N GLY A 52 -7.88 4.27 23.24
CA GLY A 52 -8.96 3.41 22.75
C GLY A 52 -9.59 3.77 21.40
N THR A 53 -9.13 4.82 20.71
CA THR A 53 -9.63 5.20 19.38
C THR A 53 -9.17 4.24 18.27
N LEU A 54 -10.08 3.88 17.35
CA LEU A 54 -9.77 3.17 16.12
C LEU A 54 -9.32 4.17 15.04
N LEU A 55 -8.24 3.91 14.32
CA LEU A 55 -7.83 4.72 13.17
C LEU A 55 -8.12 4.03 11.84
N GLU A 56 -8.68 4.76 10.89
CA GLU A 56 -8.79 4.40 9.49
C GLU A 56 -7.81 5.23 8.67
N TYR A 57 -6.85 4.56 8.05
CA TYR A 57 -6.10 5.16 6.97
C TYR A 57 -6.91 4.94 5.70
N ARG A 58 -7.14 5.98 4.93
CA ARG A 58 -7.70 5.89 3.60
C ARG A 58 -6.63 6.31 2.63
N LEU A 59 -5.93 5.31 2.12
CA LEU A 59 -5.05 5.48 0.99
C LEU A 59 -5.91 5.50 -0.27
N ILE A 60 -5.58 6.37 -1.23
CA ILE A 60 -6.14 6.36 -2.57
C ILE A 60 -4.93 6.45 -3.48
N VAL A 61 -4.51 5.29 -3.98
CA VAL A 61 -3.51 5.23 -5.04
C VAL A 61 -4.22 5.50 -6.36
N ARG A 62 -3.66 6.35 -7.21
CA ARG A 62 -4.09 6.61 -8.58
C ARG A 62 -2.89 6.39 -9.49
N ASN A 63 -2.99 5.46 -10.42
CA ASN A 63 -1.98 5.27 -11.46
C ASN A 63 -2.46 5.96 -12.74
N ALA A 64 -1.73 6.99 -13.17
CA ALA A 64 -2.04 7.82 -14.33
C ALA A 64 -1.38 7.34 -15.64
N SER A 65 -0.44 6.40 -15.58
CA SER A 65 0.33 5.94 -16.76
C SER A 65 -0.45 5.13 -17.78
N SER A 66 -1.71 4.74 -17.50
CA SER A 66 -2.48 3.75 -18.29
C SER A 66 -1.82 2.36 -18.41
N GLU A 67 -0.60 2.19 -17.90
CA GLU A 67 0.14 0.94 -17.86
C GLU A 67 -0.09 0.20 -16.54
N ALA A 68 -0.11 -1.13 -16.61
CA ALA A 68 -0.24 -1.95 -15.41
C ALA A 68 1.08 -2.02 -14.66
N LEU A 69 1.01 -1.87 -13.33
CA LEU A 69 2.15 -2.09 -12.45
C LEU A 69 2.37 -3.59 -12.28
N GLY A 70 3.60 -4.04 -12.49
CA GLY A 70 4.00 -5.42 -12.22
C GLY A 70 3.82 -5.80 -10.73
N PRO A 71 3.74 -7.11 -10.41
CA PRO A 71 3.63 -7.57 -9.03
C PRO A 71 4.75 -7.01 -8.14
N GLY A 72 4.41 -6.47 -6.98
CA GLY A 72 5.40 -5.95 -6.04
C GLY A 72 6.01 -4.61 -6.42
N ALA A 73 5.62 -4.00 -7.53
CA ALA A 73 6.16 -2.70 -7.98
C ALA A 73 5.63 -1.52 -7.14
N LEU A 74 4.40 -1.64 -6.61
CA LEU A 74 3.80 -0.61 -5.77
C LEU A 74 4.15 -0.86 -4.29
N ALA A 75 5.05 -0.05 -3.75
CA ALA A 75 5.40 -0.01 -2.33
C ALA A 75 5.15 1.39 -1.76
N LEU A 76 4.33 1.47 -0.72
CA LEU A 76 3.84 2.70 -0.14
C LEU A 76 4.30 2.82 1.30
N GLU A 77 5.03 3.88 1.60
CA GLU A 77 5.46 4.22 2.95
C GLU A 77 4.42 5.12 3.60
N LEU A 78 3.91 4.68 4.76
CA LEU A 78 2.84 5.36 5.48
C LEU A 78 3.36 5.76 6.87
N PRO A 79 3.35 7.06 7.22
CA PRO A 79 3.72 7.49 8.56
C PRO A 79 2.68 6.98 9.57
N TRP A 80 3.18 6.47 10.69
CA TRP A 80 2.37 5.97 11.80
C TRP A 80 2.43 6.97 12.97
N PRO A 81 1.31 7.28 13.64
CA PRO A 81 1.27 8.29 14.68
C PRO A 81 1.99 7.74 15.90
N ARG A 82 2.65 8.65 16.63
CA ARG A 82 3.23 8.30 17.94
C ARG A 82 2.09 7.93 18.89
N ASP A 83 2.37 7.03 19.83
CA ASP A 83 1.45 6.59 20.89
C ASP A 83 0.31 5.65 20.46
N LEU A 84 0.40 5.08 19.25
CA LEU A 84 -0.53 4.05 18.78
C LEU A 84 0.13 2.69 18.60
N GLU A 85 -0.54 1.69 19.14
CA GLU A 85 -0.30 0.30 18.82
C GLU A 85 -0.99 -0.07 17.50
N LEU A 86 -0.19 -0.42 16.49
CA LEU A 86 -0.71 -1.05 15.28
C LEU A 86 -1.11 -2.50 15.56
N LEU A 87 -2.37 -2.82 15.29
CA LEU A 87 -2.94 -4.16 15.47
C LEU A 87 -3.00 -4.96 14.17
N GLY A 88 -3.00 -4.31 12.99
CA GLY A 88 -2.94 -4.99 11.69
C GLY A 88 -3.68 -4.24 10.58
N VAL A 89 -3.82 -4.87 9.41
CA VAL A 89 -4.73 -4.43 8.33
C VAL A 89 -6.04 -5.18 8.47
N THR A 90 -7.15 -4.46 8.39
CA THR A 90 -8.49 -5.03 8.47
C THR A 90 -9.17 -5.12 7.12
N THR A 91 -8.86 -4.23 6.18
CA THR A 91 -9.49 -4.26 4.85
C THR A 91 -8.57 -3.65 3.81
N VAL A 92 -8.45 -4.32 2.67
CA VAL A 92 -8.00 -3.71 1.41
C VAL A 92 -9.16 -3.80 0.44
N SER A 93 -9.50 -2.72 -0.26
CA SER A 93 -10.50 -2.82 -1.34
C SER A 93 -10.01 -3.84 -2.37
N SER A 94 -10.71 -4.97 -2.40
CA SER A 94 -10.51 -6.14 -3.27
C SER A 94 -10.28 -5.74 -4.74
N PRO A 95 -9.47 -6.46 -5.54
CA PRO A 95 -8.90 -7.80 -5.34
C PRO A 95 -7.45 -7.89 -4.81
N TYR A 96 -6.84 -6.78 -4.40
CA TYR A 96 -5.39 -6.74 -4.23
C TYR A 96 -4.88 -7.33 -2.91
N ARG A 97 -3.99 -8.33 -3.01
CA ARG A 97 -3.19 -8.84 -1.90
C ARG A 97 -2.05 -7.88 -1.59
N VAL A 98 -1.85 -7.61 -0.32
CA VAL A 98 -0.77 -6.74 0.16
C VAL A 98 0.05 -7.46 1.21
N SER A 99 1.34 -7.15 1.27
CA SER A 99 2.20 -7.49 2.40
C SER A 99 2.54 -6.24 3.20
N LEU A 100 2.73 -6.42 4.50
CA LEU A 100 3.11 -5.34 5.41
C LEU A 100 4.53 -5.55 5.91
N SER A 101 5.24 -4.45 6.07
CA SER A 101 6.49 -4.38 6.80
C SER A 101 6.51 -3.10 7.62
N TYR A 102 7.33 -3.08 8.67
CA TYR A 102 7.32 -2.07 9.70
C TYR A 102 8.72 -1.48 9.87
N SER A 103 8.77 -0.21 10.24
CA SER A 103 10.02 0.48 10.52
C SER A 103 9.90 1.47 11.68
N ALA A 104 10.98 1.61 12.43
CA ALA A 104 11.14 2.62 13.46
C ALA A 104 11.85 3.89 12.95
N ASP A 105 12.51 3.81 11.80
CA ASP A 105 13.39 4.85 11.24
C ASP A 105 13.09 5.22 9.77
N GLY A 106 12.28 4.44 9.06
CA GLY A 106 11.97 4.63 7.64
C GLY A 106 13.08 4.10 6.69
N ALA A 107 14.20 3.61 7.22
CA ALA A 107 15.31 3.08 6.44
C ALA A 107 15.27 1.56 6.34
N ARG A 108 14.96 0.88 7.45
CA ARG A 108 14.95 -0.58 7.53
C ARG A 108 13.55 -1.10 7.81
N TYR A 109 13.10 -2.02 6.96
CA TYR A 109 11.76 -2.60 7.03
C TYR A 109 11.84 -4.09 7.37
N SER A 110 11.01 -4.50 8.33
CA SER A 110 10.89 -5.89 8.77
C SER A 110 9.44 -6.34 8.76
N THR A 111 9.20 -7.63 8.50
CA THR A 111 7.88 -8.24 8.66
C THR A 111 7.51 -8.43 10.14
N THR A 112 8.49 -8.36 11.04
CA THR A 112 8.26 -8.38 12.49
C THR A 112 8.04 -6.96 13.01
N LYS A 113 6.95 -6.75 13.75
CA LYS A 113 6.61 -5.45 14.36
C LYS A 113 7.65 -5.09 15.44
N PRO A 114 8.41 -3.99 15.31
CA PRO A 114 9.29 -3.51 16.37
C PRO A 114 8.48 -2.95 17.55
N LYS A 115 9.14 -2.75 18.69
CA LYS A 115 8.54 -2.14 19.89
C LYS A 115 7.95 -0.75 19.62
N VAL A 116 8.60 0.03 18.74
CA VAL A 116 8.14 1.35 18.30
C VAL A 116 7.99 1.33 16.78
N VAL A 117 6.77 1.56 16.29
CA VAL A 117 6.47 1.69 14.85
C VAL A 117 6.32 3.17 14.53
N LYS A 118 7.09 3.65 13.55
CA LYS A 118 6.93 5.00 12.99
C LYS A 118 6.48 4.99 11.54
N PHE A 119 6.74 3.89 10.82
CA PHE A 119 6.32 3.74 9.44
C PHE A 119 5.79 2.33 9.20
N VAL A 120 4.75 2.25 8.37
CA VAL A 120 4.23 1.01 7.81
C VAL A 120 4.45 1.06 6.31
N ARG A 121 5.11 0.05 5.75
CA ARG A 121 5.24 -0.12 4.32
C ARG A 121 4.28 -1.18 3.83
N LEU A 122 3.41 -0.76 2.93
CA LEU A 122 2.47 -1.62 2.22
C LEU A 122 3.03 -1.92 0.83
N ARG A 123 3.15 -3.21 0.50
CA ARG A 123 3.56 -3.64 -0.84
C ARG A 123 2.47 -4.46 -1.49
N VAL A 124 2.00 -4.06 -2.66
CA VAL A 124 0.98 -4.79 -3.41
C VAL A 124 1.63 -5.98 -4.10
N GLN A 125 1.16 -7.19 -3.80
CA GLN A 125 1.75 -8.46 -4.25
C GLN A 125 1.23 -8.92 -5.61
N GLN A 126 0.34 -8.14 -6.23
CA GLN A 126 -0.35 -8.47 -7.47
C GLN A 126 -0.08 -7.39 -8.51
N ARG A 127 -0.39 -7.72 -9.77
CA ARG A 127 -0.51 -6.72 -10.83
C ARG A 127 -1.59 -5.69 -10.46
N VAL A 128 -1.32 -4.41 -10.68
CA VAL A 128 -2.28 -3.33 -10.45
C VAL A 128 -2.56 -2.65 -11.78
N ASP A 129 -3.80 -2.74 -12.25
CA ASP A 129 -4.21 -2.09 -13.48
C ASP A 129 -4.27 -0.57 -13.32
N ALA A 130 -4.13 0.15 -14.43
CA ALA A 130 -4.19 1.61 -14.40
C ALA A 130 -5.57 2.11 -13.93
N GLY A 131 -5.59 3.29 -13.30
CA GLY A 131 -6.84 3.87 -12.75
C GLY A 131 -7.40 3.19 -11.48
N THR A 132 -6.77 2.12 -10.98
CA THR A 132 -7.19 1.43 -9.75
C THR A 132 -7.12 2.34 -8.53
N THR A 133 -8.18 2.33 -7.69
CA THR A 133 -8.17 2.91 -6.34
C THR A 133 -7.97 1.81 -5.28
N LEU A 134 -6.92 1.93 -4.47
CA LEU A 134 -6.64 1.04 -3.35
C LEU A 134 -6.95 1.71 -2.02
N VAL A 135 -7.99 1.26 -1.32
CA VAL A 135 -8.34 1.68 0.05
C VAL A 135 -7.81 0.66 1.04
N VAL A 136 -7.04 1.08 2.05
CA VAL A 136 -6.43 0.19 3.04
C VAL A 136 -6.71 0.67 4.46
N ARG A 137 -7.56 -0.06 5.19
CA ARG A 137 -7.88 0.23 6.60
C ARG A 137 -6.92 -0.52 7.52
N PHE A 138 -6.29 0.20 8.43
CA PHE A 138 -5.55 -0.39 9.55
C PHE A 138 -6.43 -0.45 10.79
N ARG A 139 -6.09 -1.33 11.72
CA ARG A 139 -6.62 -1.31 13.08
C ARG A 139 -5.54 -0.82 14.01
N ALA A 140 -5.85 0.21 14.77
CA ALA A 140 -4.95 0.80 15.76
C ALA A 140 -5.64 0.83 17.13
N ARG A 141 -4.82 0.90 18.18
CA ARG A 141 -5.25 1.17 19.54
C ARG A 141 -4.25 2.14 20.17
N ALA A 142 -4.73 3.21 20.80
CA ALA A 142 -3.85 4.08 21.58
C ALA A 142 -3.32 3.39 22.85
N LEU A 143 -2.03 3.60 23.13
CA LEU A 143 -1.28 2.99 24.24
C LEU A 143 -1.74 3.52 25.61
#